data_AF-A0A6F9ATR5-F1
#
_entry.id   AF-A0A6F9ATR5-F1
#
_cell.length_a   1.000
_cell.length_b   1.000
_cell.length_c   1.000
_cell.angle_alpha   90.00
_cell.angle_beta   90.00
_cell.angle_gamma   90.00
#
_symmetry.space_group_name_H-M   'P 1'
#
loop_
_entity.id
_entity.type
_entity.pdbx_description
1 polymer ?
#
loop_
_entity_poly.entity_id
_entity_poly.type
_entity_poly.pdbx_seq_one_letter_code
_entity_poly.pdbx_strand_id
1 'polypeptide(L)'
;MFTIKPKTGSQSFLLSVYNEKGVQQLGVEVGRSPVFLYEDQHGKPAPEEYPLFRSINLADGKWHRVAISVEKKSVTIIVDCKKKLSRPLKRSDGAAINTDGITVFGTRILDEEVFEVRTMTIAYYDTVFADGTAAILRRNV
;
A
#
# COMPACT_ATOMS: atom_id res chain seq x y z
N MET A 1 8.19 5.92 -2.42
CA MET A 1 7.57 6.83 -3.40
C MET A 1 7.46 6.12 -4.74
N PHE A 2 6.32 6.29 -5.41
CA PHE A 2 6.00 5.70 -6.70
C PHE A 2 5.54 6.79 -7.65
N THR A 3 5.89 6.66 -8.93
CA THR A 3 5.36 7.51 -10.01
C THR A 3 4.55 6.62 -10.93
N ILE A 4 3.22 6.78 -10.89
CA ILE A 4 2.25 5.85 -11.48
C ILE A 4 1.26 6.59 -12.36
N LYS A 5 0.64 5.86 -13.30
CA LYS A 5 -0.49 6.34 -14.09
C LYS A 5 -1.53 5.22 -14.23
N PRO A 6 -2.50 5.16 -13.30
CA PRO A 6 -3.65 4.29 -13.42
C PRO A 6 -4.54 4.66 -14.60
N LYS A 7 -5.25 3.68 -15.17
CA LYS A 7 -6.24 3.93 -16.22
C LYS A 7 -7.43 4.70 -15.62
N THR A 8 -8.12 5.47 -16.45
CA THR A 8 -9.29 6.23 -15.98
C THR A 8 -10.34 5.29 -15.40
N GLY A 9 -10.73 5.52 -14.15
CA GLY A 9 -11.73 4.71 -13.45
C GLY A 9 -11.27 3.31 -13.01
N SER A 10 -10.03 2.92 -13.26
CA SER A 10 -9.53 1.62 -12.79
C SER A 10 -9.26 1.62 -11.29
N GLN A 11 -9.30 0.44 -10.71
CA GLN A 11 -8.90 0.16 -9.34
C GLN A 11 -7.90 -1.00 -9.38
N SER A 12 -6.76 -0.85 -8.72
CA SER A 12 -5.69 -1.86 -8.72
C SER A 12 -4.83 -1.71 -7.49
N PHE A 13 -3.96 -2.69 -7.21
CA PHE A 13 -3.05 -2.62 -6.07
C PHE A 13 -1.64 -2.18 -6.48
N LEU A 14 -1.11 -1.18 -5.79
CA LEU A 14 0.29 -0.77 -5.91
C LEU A 14 1.24 -1.82 -5.31
N LEU A 15 0.87 -2.30 -4.13
CA LEU A 15 1.61 -3.25 -3.32
C LEU A 15 0.59 -4.14 -2.61
N SER A 16 0.84 -5.44 -2.61
CA SER A 16 0.08 -6.42 -1.84
C SER A 16 1.06 -7.37 -1.13
N VAL A 17 0.88 -7.60 0.17
CA VAL A 17 1.69 -8.54 0.97
C VAL A 17 0.77 -9.63 1.49
N TYR A 18 1.16 -10.88 1.28
CA TYR A 18 0.42 -12.06 1.67
C TYR A 18 1.25 -12.93 2.61
N ASN A 19 0.58 -13.60 3.54
CA ASN A 19 1.21 -14.63 4.34
C ASN A 19 1.27 -15.98 3.60
N GLU A 20 1.84 -17.00 4.23
CA GLU A 20 2.03 -18.35 3.69
C GLU A 20 0.70 -19.07 3.35
N LYS A 21 -0.42 -18.62 3.94
CA LYS A 21 -1.77 -19.13 3.67
C LYS A 21 -2.48 -18.37 2.54
N GLY A 22 -1.83 -17.39 1.92
CA GLY A 22 -2.41 -16.56 0.88
C GLY A 22 -3.37 -15.48 1.39
N VAL A 23 -3.39 -15.20 2.70
CA VAL A 23 -4.19 -14.11 3.27
C VAL A 23 -3.45 -12.79 3.05
N GLN A 24 -4.13 -11.79 2.51
CA GLN A 24 -3.57 -10.45 2.30
C GLN A 24 -3.47 -9.70 3.62
N GLN A 25 -2.26 -9.48 4.11
CA GLN A 25 -1.99 -8.80 5.37
C GLN A 25 -1.81 -7.30 5.20
N LEU A 26 -1.35 -6.86 4.02
CA LEU A 26 -1.22 -5.45 3.68
C LEU A 26 -1.54 -5.21 2.21
N GLY A 27 -2.16 -4.06 1.91
CA GLY A 27 -2.42 -3.63 0.56
C GLY A 27 -2.43 -2.11 0.44
N VAL A 28 -1.88 -1.60 -0.66
CA VAL A 28 -2.04 -0.19 -1.04
C VAL A 28 -2.80 -0.15 -2.35
N GLU A 29 -4.05 0.28 -2.31
CA GLU A 29 -4.85 0.44 -3.51
C GLU A 29 -4.53 1.77 -4.22
N VAL A 30 -4.64 1.77 -5.54
CA VAL A 30 -4.62 2.96 -6.39
C VAL A 30 -5.90 2.98 -7.21
N GLY A 31 -6.54 4.15 -7.24
CA GLY A 31 -7.88 4.29 -7.80
C GLY A 31 -8.55 5.58 -7.35
N ARG A 32 -9.87 5.58 -7.39
CA ARG A 32 -10.69 6.61 -6.74
C ARG A 32 -10.88 6.24 -5.27
N SER A 33 -10.64 7.18 -4.36
CA SER A 33 -10.68 6.94 -2.91
C SER A 33 -9.75 5.81 -2.44
N PRO A 34 -8.43 5.89 -2.70
CA PRO A 34 -7.48 4.84 -2.35
C PRO A 34 -7.65 4.30 -0.92
N VAL A 35 -7.42 3.00 -0.77
CA VAL A 35 -7.53 2.26 0.49
C VAL A 35 -6.15 1.76 0.92
N PHE A 36 -5.86 1.86 2.21
CA PHE A 36 -4.76 1.13 2.82
C PHE A 36 -5.34 -0.08 3.56
N LEU A 37 -5.15 -1.28 3.01
CA LEU A 37 -5.54 -2.53 3.64
C LEU A 37 -4.47 -2.95 4.63
N TYR A 38 -4.89 -3.42 5.78
CA TYR A 38 -4.01 -3.91 6.84
C TYR A 38 -4.78 -4.92 7.69
N GLU A 39 -4.12 -6.02 8.04
CA GLU A 39 -4.63 -7.00 8.99
C GLU A 39 -3.46 -7.51 9.82
N ASP A 40 -3.50 -7.26 11.13
CA ASP A 40 -2.51 -7.76 12.08
C ASP A 40 -2.83 -9.17 12.60
N GLN A 41 -1.97 -9.70 13.47
CA GLN A 41 -2.15 -11.03 14.08
C GLN A 41 -3.45 -11.19 14.88
N HIS A 42 -4.16 -10.09 15.20
CA HIS A 42 -5.44 -10.09 15.89
C HIS A 42 -6.62 -9.88 14.93
N GLY A 43 -6.39 -9.88 13.62
CA GLY A 43 -7.40 -9.63 12.60
C GLY A 43 -7.87 -8.18 12.56
N LYS A 44 -7.06 -7.23 13.05
CA LYS A 44 -7.42 -5.80 13.10
C LYS A 44 -6.65 -4.96 12.09
N PRO A 45 -7.25 -3.87 11.60
CA PRO A 45 -8.67 -3.50 11.75
C PRO A 45 -9.61 -4.35 10.87
N ALA A 46 -10.92 -4.30 11.14
CA ALA A 46 -11.90 -4.91 10.24
C ALA A 46 -11.95 -4.16 8.88
N PRO A 47 -12.38 -4.80 7.78
CA PRO A 47 -12.38 -4.19 6.45
C PRO A 47 -13.08 -2.84 6.34
N GLU A 48 -14.20 -2.66 7.04
CA GLU A 48 -14.97 -1.41 7.11
C GLU A 48 -14.23 -0.28 7.82
N GLU A 49 -13.19 -0.61 8.59
CA GLU A 49 -12.35 0.32 9.33
C GLU A 49 -11.03 0.63 8.62
N TYR A 50 -10.81 0.08 7.41
CA TYR A 50 -9.62 0.39 6.62
C TYR A 50 -9.50 1.90 6.34
N PRO A 51 -8.29 2.48 6.45
CA PRO A 51 -8.05 3.86 6.08
C PRO A 51 -8.46 4.17 4.63
N LEU A 52 -9.49 5.01 4.48
CA LEU A 52 -10.01 5.47 3.18
C LEU A 52 -9.65 6.94 2.91
N PHE A 53 -9.05 7.19 1.75
CA PHE A 53 -8.65 8.53 1.31
C PHE A 53 -9.64 9.13 0.30
N ARG A 54 -10.89 9.30 0.73
CA ARG A 54 -12.06 9.68 -0.12
C ARG A 54 -11.89 10.90 -1.02
N SER A 55 -11.03 11.86 -0.67
CA SER A 55 -10.82 13.07 -1.47
C SER A 55 -9.70 12.94 -2.50
N ILE A 56 -9.13 11.75 -2.69
CA ILE A 56 -8.07 11.47 -3.68
C ILE A 56 -8.67 10.67 -4.84
N ASN A 57 -8.28 11.04 -6.06
CA ASN A 57 -8.50 10.25 -7.25
C ASN A 57 -7.16 10.12 -7.98
N LEU A 58 -6.61 8.90 -8.05
CA LEU A 58 -5.40 8.57 -8.81
C LEU A 58 -5.71 8.00 -10.19
N ALA A 59 -6.97 7.61 -10.43
CA ALA A 59 -7.43 6.98 -11.67
C ALA A 59 -8.12 8.00 -12.58
N ASP A 60 -7.43 9.11 -12.87
CA ASP A 60 -7.86 10.15 -13.80
C ASP A 60 -7.13 10.09 -15.16
N GLY A 61 -6.28 9.07 -15.35
CA GLY A 61 -5.49 8.86 -16.56
C GLY A 61 -4.20 9.69 -16.64
N LYS A 62 -3.81 10.41 -15.57
CA LYS A 62 -2.59 11.22 -15.52
C LYS A 62 -1.52 10.59 -14.62
N TRP A 63 -0.29 11.09 -14.77
CA TRP A 63 0.82 10.70 -13.92
C TRP A 63 0.69 11.33 -12.53
N HIS A 64 0.84 10.51 -11.50
CA HIS A 64 0.87 10.93 -10.11
C HIS A 64 2.12 10.42 -9.39
N ARG A 65 2.66 11.23 -8.50
CA ARG A 65 3.68 10.81 -7.52
C ARG A 65 2.99 10.49 -6.20
N VAL A 66 3.05 9.24 -5.76
CA VAL A 66 2.39 8.77 -4.55
C VAL A 66 3.43 8.27 -3.55
N ALA A 67 3.30 8.66 -2.29
CA ALA A 67 4.01 8.06 -1.18
C ALA A 67 3.02 7.71 -0.07
N ILE A 68 3.27 6.57 0.57
CA ILE A 68 2.55 6.12 1.76
C ILE A 68 3.56 6.05 2.89
N SER A 69 3.19 6.55 4.06
CA SER A 69 3.94 6.36 5.29
C SER A 69 3.01 5.85 6.37
N VAL A 70 3.47 4.84 7.12
CA VAL A 70 2.78 4.35 8.31
C VAL A 70 3.64 4.74 9.50
N GLU A 71 3.03 5.42 10.45
CA GLU A 71 3.70 5.80 11.70
C GLU A 71 2.74 5.53 12.85
N LYS A 72 3.14 4.64 13.76
CA LYS A 72 2.30 4.20 14.89
C LYS A 72 0.91 3.79 14.37
N LYS A 73 -0.16 4.38 14.89
CA LYS A 73 -1.55 4.11 14.50
C LYS A 73 -2.08 5.13 13.48
N SER A 74 -1.24 5.59 12.55
CA SER A 74 -1.59 6.56 11.51
C SER A 74 -0.99 6.18 10.16
N VAL A 75 -1.80 6.27 9.10
CA VAL A 75 -1.35 6.11 7.72
C VAL A 75 -1.50 7.45 7.02
N THR A 76 -0.46 7.87 6.32
CA THR A 76 -0.43 9.11 5.56
C THR A 76 -0.16 8.82 4.09
N ILE A 77 -0.99 9.39 3.22
CA ILE A 77 -0.75 9.44 1.78
C ILE A 77 -0.30 10.84 1.39
N ILE A 78 0.72 10.90 0.55
CA ILE A 78 1.26 12.12 -0.06
C ILE A 78 1.13 11.96 -1.58
N VAL A 79 0.41 12.89 -2.21
CA VAL A 79 0.18 12.90 -3.67
C VAL A 79 0.77 14.17 -4.28
N ASP A 80 1.53 13.98 -5.35
CA ASP A 80 2.16 15.01 -6.18
C ASP A 80 3.03 15.99 -5.39
N CYS A 81 3.60 15.52 -4.28
CA CYS A 81 4.38 16.31 -3.33
C CYS A 81 3.64 17.55 -2.77
N LYS A 82 2.31 17.58 -2.89
CA LYS A 82 1.46 18.73 -2.53
C LYS A 82 0.39 18.33 -1.52
N LYS A 83 -0.39 17.30 -1.85
CA LYS A 83 -1.52 16.88 -1.02
C LYS A 83 -1.05 15.86 -0.01
N LYS A 84 -1.23 16.13 1.27
CA LYS A 84 -0.93 15.21 2.38
C LYS A 84 -2.21 14.95 3.16
N LEU A 85 -2.60 13.69 3.31
CA LEU A 85 -3.75 13.29 4.12
C LEU A 85 -3.36 12.16 5.05
N SER A 86 -3.73 12.29 6.33
CA SER A 86 -3.53 11.25 7.34
C SER A 86 -4.87 10.67 7.77
N ARG A 87 -4.87 9.37 8.05
CA ARG A 87 -6.02 8.60 8.53
C ARG A 87 -5.60 7.69 9.69
N PRO A 88 -6.43 7.55 10.73
CA PRO A 88 -6.16 6.59 11.79
C PRO A 88 -6.06 5.17 11.24
N LEU A 89 -5.08 4.41 11.72
CA LEU A 89 -4.95 2.98 11.49
C LEU A 89 -5.25 2.27 12.81
N LYS A 90 -6.42 1.62 12.88
CA LYS A 90 -6.90 0.93 14.10
C LYS A 90 -6.23 -0.44 14.28
N ARG A 91 -4.91 -0.51 14.11
CA ARG A 91 -4.10 -1.69 14.43
C ARG A 91 -3.98 -1.88 15.94
N SER A 92 -3.73 -3.11 16.35
CA SER A 92 -3.51 -3.49 17.74
C SER A 92 -2.24 -2.85 18.32
N ASP A 93 -2.12 -2.84 19.64
CA ASP A 93 -0.85 -2.56 20.29
C ASP A 93 0.07 -3.77 20.13
N GLY A 94 1.36 -3.53 19.84
CA GLY A 94 2.28 -4.62 19.47
C GLY A 94 1.89 -5.33 18.17
N ALA A 95 1.18 -4.65 17.26
CA ALA A 95 0.74 -5.23 16.00
C ALA A 95 1.92 -5.67 15.12
N ALA A 96 1.81 -6.88 14.60
CA ALA A 96 2.70 -7.51 13.65
C ALA A 96 1.87 -8.13 12.52
N ILE A 97 2.41 -8.17 11.32
CA ILE A 97 1.80 -8.87 10.19
C ILE A 97 2.61 -10.13 9.89
N ASN A 98 1.96 -11.18 9.40
CA ASN A 98 2.70 -12.34 8.90
C ASN A 98 3.17 -12.08 7.46
N THR A 99 4.47 -12.14 7.22
CA THR A 99 5.06 -11.92 5.90
C THR A 99 5.73 -13.15 5.29
N ASP A 100 5.46 -14.35 5.78
CA ASP A 100 6.10 -15.59 5.34
C ASP A 100 5.61 -16.07 3.95
N GLY A 101 4.77 -15.28 3.28
CA GLY A 101 4.28 -15.54 1.94
C GLY A 101 5.00 -14.72 0.87
N ILE A 102 4.23 -13.98 0.08
CA ILE A 102 4.72 -13.25 -1.09
C ILE A 102 4.36 -11.77 -1.05
N THR A 103 5.18 -10.98 -1.73
CA THR A 103 4.88 -9.58 -2.02
C THR A 103 4.70 -9.40 -3.52
N VAL A 104 3.58 -8.79 -3.91
CA VAL A 104 3.20 -8.52 -5.30
C VAL A 104 3.13 -7.00 -5.52
N PHE A 105 3.66 -6.55 -6.65
CA PHE A 105 3.63 -5.15 -7.07
C PHE A 105 2.77 -4.98 -8.31
N GLY A 106 2.01 -3.88 -8.37
CA GLY A 106 1.27 -3.49 -9.56
C GLY A 106 -0.05 -4.22 -9.81
N THR A 107 -0.39 -5.23 -9.01
CA THR A 107 -1.67 -5.96 -9.06
C THR A 107 -1.96 -6.67 -7.71
N ARG A 108 -3.15 -7.27 -7.60
CA ARG A 108 -3.51 -8.28 -6.58
C ARG A 108 -3.39 -9.68 -7.20
N ILE A 109 -3.26 -10.71 -6.38
CA ILE A 109 -3.32 -12.09 -6.88
C ILE A 109 -4.73 -12.29 -7.49
N LEU A 110 -4.77 -12.72 -8.77
CA LEU A 110 -5.97 -12.91 -9.61
C LEU A 110 -6.59 -11.64 -10.24
N ASP A 111 -6.08 -10.43 -9.96
CA ASP A 111 -6.56 -9.21 -10.62
C ASP A 111 -5.90 -9.04 -12.00
N GLU A 112 -6.68 -8.63 -13.00
CA GLU A 112 -6.20 -8.32 -14.36
C GLU A 112 -5.92 -6.82 -14.55
N GLU A 113 -6.38 -5.96 -13.64
CA GLU A 113 -6.15 -4.52 -13.69
C GLU A 113 -4.68 -4.17 -13.48
N VAL A 114 -4.15 -3.37 -14.41
CA VAL A 114 -2.76 -2.90 -14.42
C VAL A 114 -2.67 -1.39 -14.65
N PHE A 115 -1.54 -0.81 -14.26
CA PHE A 115 -1.23 0.61 -14.45
C PHE A 115 0.22 0.82 -14.88
N GLU A 116 0.50 1.98 -15.47
CA GLU A 116 1.86 2.33 -15.90
C GLU A 116 2.70 2.80 -14.70
N VAL A 117 3.96 2.37 -14.63
CA VAL A 117 4.92 2.76 -13.59
C VAL A 117 6.17 3.36 -14.23
N ARG A 118 6.57 4.55 -13.78
CA ARG A 118 7.83 5.18 -14.21
C ARG A 118 8.94 5.02 -13.19
N THR A 119 8.61 5.06 -11.90
CA THR A 119 9.60 4.96 -10.83
C THR A 119 8.98 4.32 -9.62
N MET A 120 9.73 3.42 -8.98
CA MET A 120 9.36 2.75 -7.74
C MET A 120 10.54 2.84 -6.78
N THR A 121 10.28 3.39 -5.60
CA THR A 121 11.25 3.45 -4.50
C THR A 121 10.53 3.04 -3.23
N ILE A 122 10.99 1.98 -2.60
CA ILE A 122 10.43 1.46 -1.36
C ILE A 122 11.52 1.56 -0.31
N ALA A 123 11.16 2.11 0.84
CA ALA A 123 12.03 2.18 1.99
C ALA A 123 11.21 1.77 3.20
N TYR A 124 11.73 0.80 3.94
CA TYR A 124 11.15 0.32 5.19
C TYR A 124 11.95 0.91 6.34
N TYR A 125 11.25 1.51 7.29
CA TYR A 125 11.86 2.15 8.46
C TYR A 125 11.24 1.65 9.79
N ASP A 126 10.34 0.66 9.72
CA ASP A 126 9.66 0.06 10.87
C ASP A 126 10.09 -1.41 11.01
N THR A 127 10.35 -1.86 12.23
CA THR A 127 10.80 -3.23 12.54
C THR A 127 9.73 -4.28 12.23
N VAL A 128 8.46 -3.88 12.08
CA VAL A 128 7.34 -4.77 11.71
C VAL A 128 7.52 -5.44 10.34
N PHE A 129 8.35 -4.87 9.44
CA PHE A 129 8.67 -5.44 8.13
C PHE A 129 10.10 -5.98 8.03
N ALA A 130 10.86 -5.95 9.13
CA ALA A 130 12.29 -6.24 9.12
C ALA A 130 12.63 -7.75 9.19
N ASP A 131 11.63 -8.61 9.45
CA ASP A 131 11.86 -10.01 9.76
C ASP A 131 11.74 -10.95 8.54
N GLY A 132 12.03 -10.46 7.31
CA GLY A 132 12.38 -11.38 6.20
C GLY A 132 11.88 -11.08 4.78
N THR A 133 11.03 -10.08 4.52
CA THR A 133 10.39 -9.90 3.17
C THR A 133 10.85 -8.70 2.37
N ALA A 134 11.68 -7.80 2.90
CA ALA A 134 12.09 -6.62 2.16
C ALA A 134 13.32 -6.88 1.28
N ALA A 135 13.10 -7.33 0.04
CA ALA A 135 14.09 -7.16 -1.01
C ALA A 135 14.31 -5.65 -1.24
N ILE A 136 15.39 -5.11 -0.68
CA ILE A 136 15.92 -3.81 -1.10
C ILE A 136 16.34 -3.97 -2.55
N LEU A 137 15.52 -3.50 -3.50
CA LEU A 137 15.98 -3.24 -4.87
C LEU A 137 16.97 -2.08 -4.81
N ARG A 138 18.22 -2.37 -4.46
CA ARG A 138 19.34 -1.46 -4.70
C ARG A 138 19.43 -1.29 -6.21
N ARG A 139 19.09 -0.11 -6.72
CA ARG A 139 19.59 0.32 -8.02
C ARG A 139 21.09 0.50 -7.87
N ASN A 140 21.85 -0.40 -8.50
CA ASN A 140 23.16 -0.02 -9.01
C ASN A 140 22.89 0.99 -10.13
N VAL A 141 23.27 2.24 -9.90
CA VAL A 141 23.65 3.16 -10.98
C VAL A 141 25.16 3.32 -10.86
#